data_AF-A0A5B8UUG2-F1
#
_entry.id   AF-A0A5B8UUG2-F1
#
_cell.length_a   1.000
_cell.length_b   1.000
_cell.length_c   1.000
_cell.angle_alpha   90.00
_cell.angle_beta   90.00
_cell.angle_gamma   90.00
#
_symmetry.space_group_name_H-M   'P 1'
#
loop_
_entity.id
_entity.type
_entity.pdbx_description
1 polymer ?
#
loop_
_entity_poly.entity_id
_entity_poly.type
_entity_poly.pdbx_seq_one_letter_code
_entity_poly.pdbx_strand_id
1 'polypeptide(L)'
;MKKLKVSITALALVLGVGTAFATTAYRPFTNKTWALNPSTGLYMDITGQVRGVDYNCTGASGTCTADFPSDVNPNDQAHDAHPGTVQGTNIQTGVFSN
;
A
#
# COMPACT_ATOMS: atom_id res chain seq x y z
N MET A 1 0.11 -67.17 35.52
CA MET A 1 0.45 -65.95 36.29
C MET A 1 0.98 -64.90 35.34
N LYS A 2 0.53 -63.63 35.47
CA LYS A 2 1.31 -62.39 35.21
C LYS A 2 1.65 -62.14 33.71
N LYS A 3 1.32 -61.01 33.06
CA LYS A 3 0.96 -59.66 33.54
C LYS A 3 0.16 -58.92 32.46
N LEU A 4 -0.94 -58.31 32.89
CA LEU A 4 -1.55 -57.16 32.26
C LEU A 4 -0.60 -55.96 32.45
N LYS A 5 -0.19 -55.28 31.38
CA LYS A 5 0.45 -53.96 31.46
C LYS A 5 -0.13 -53.06 30.37
N VAL A 6 -1.13 -52.31 30.76
CA VAL A 6 -1.61 -51.12 30.09
C VAL A 6 -0.53 -50.03 30.25
N SER A 7 -0.07 -49.45 29.14
CA SER A 7 0.73 -48.23 29.15
C SER A 7 0.06 -47.21 28.22
N ILE A 8 -0.89 -46.47 28.80
CA ILE A 8 -1.46 -45.24 28.24
C ILE A 8 -0.42 -44.14 28.50
N THR A 9 0.43 -43.84 27.53
CA THR A 9 1.26 -42.61 27.54
C THR A 9 1.83 -42.32 26.16
N ALA A 10 1.02 -41.71 25.29
CA ALA A 10 1.53 -41.02 24.10
C ALA A 10 0.51 -39.97 23.63
N LEU A 11 0.01 -39.17 24.57
CA LEU A 11 -0.66 -37.92 24.25
C LEU A 11 0.35 -36.79 24.48
N ALA A 12 1.29 -36.62 23.54
CA ALA A 12 2.10 -35.40 23.46
C ALA A 12 2.90 -35.37 22.15
N LEU A 13 2.74 -34.26 21.43
CA LEU A 13 3.81 -33.63 20.66
C LEU A 13 4.16 -34.17 19.26
N VAL A 14 3.19 -34.21 18.35
CA VAL A 14 3.48 -33.93 16.93
C VAL A 14 2.49 -32.91 16.39
N LEU A 15 2.49 -31.74 17.02
CA LEU A 15 1.98 -30.48 16.47
C LEU A 15 3.18 -29.57 16.20
N GLY A 16 4.00 -29.99 15.25
CA GLY A 16 5.09 -29.22 14.65
C GLY A 16 5.29 -29.86 13.28
N VAL A 17 5.28 -29.15 12.15
CA VAL A 17 5.88 -27.84 11.90
C VAL A 17 5.20 -27.28 10.64
N GLY A 18 4.92 -25.97 10.62
CA GLY A 18 5.02 -25.22 9.37
C GLY A 18 3.76 -24.93 8.55
N THR A 19 2.59 -24.65 9.15
CA THR A 19 1.60 -23.80 8.46
C THR A 19 1.89 -22.34 8.77
N ALA A 20 2.98 -21.83 8.23
CA ALA A 20 3.25 -20.40 8.16
C ALA A 20 3.61 -20.01 6.73
N PHE A 21 2.80 -20.47 5.77
CA PHE A 21 2.47 -19.54 4.69
C PHE A 21 1.59 -18.49 5.34
N ALA A 22 2.25 -17.48 5.93
CA ALA A 22 1.64 -16.18 6.06
C ALA A 22 1.25 -15.82 4.63
N THR A 23 0.00 -16.09 4.27
CA THR A 23 -0.66 -15.40 3.19
C THR A 23 -0.46 -13.95 3.56
N THR A 24 0.53 -13.29 2.94
CA THR A 24 0.50 -11.85 2.85
C THR A 24 -0.84 -11.59 2.21
N ALA A 25 -1.81 -11.22 3.03
CA ALA A 25 -3.07 -10.74 2.53
C ALA A 25 -2.64 -9.66 1.56
N TYR A 26 -2.83 -9.91 0.26
CA TYR A 26 -2.77 -8.87 -0.74
C TYR A 26 -3.87 -7.90 -0.30
N ARG A 27 -3.47 -6.98 0.57
CA ARG A 27 -4.19 -5.75 0.79
C ARG A 27 -3.85 -5.00 -0.48
N PRO A 28 -4.77 -4.83 -1.43
CA PRO A 28 -4.59 -3.72 -2.34
C PRO A 28 -4.42 -2.52 -1.41
N PHE A 29 -3.20 -2.04 -1.25
CA PHE A 29 -3.02 -0.69 -0.74
C PHE A 29 -3.79 0.13 -1.76
N THR A 30 -4.95 0.65 -1.35
CA THR A 30 -5.75 1.49 -2.23
C THR A 30 -4.85 2.66 -2.55
N ASN A 31 -4.28 2.69 -3.76
CA ASN A 31 -3.38 3.76 -4.13
C ASN A 31 -4.10 5.09 -3.88
N LYS A 32 -3.34 6.03 -3.32
CA LYS A 32 -3.79 7.39 -3.16
C LYS A 32 -3.43 8.16 -4.41
N THR A 33 -4.36 8.97 -4.88
CA THR A 33 -4.11 9.88 -5.99
C THR A 33 -3.68 11.21 -5.40
N TRP A 34 -2.52 11.69 -5.86
CA TRP A 34 -1.95 12.95 -5.44
C TRP A 34 -1.85 13.91 -6.62
N ALA A 35 -2.20 15.17 -6.41
CA ALA A 35 -2.05 16.24 -7.38
C ALA A 35 -0.78 17.04 -7.11
N LEU A 36 0.00 17.35 -8.14
CA LEU A 36 1.15 18.26 -7.98
C LEU A 36 0.67 19.70 -8.06
N ASN A 37 0.75 20.43 -6.94
CA ASN A 37 0.39 21.83 -6.90
C ASN A 37 1.45 22.66 -7.65
N PRO A 38 1.11 23.36 -8.75
CA PRO A 38 2.08 24.08 -9.56
C PRO A 38 2.69 25.29 -8.86
N SER A 39 2.01 25.85 -7.86
CA SER A 39 2.48 27.03 -7.12
C SER A 39 3.49 26.69 -6.03
N THR A 40 3.36 25.51 -5.41
CA THR A 40 4.23 25.09 -4.29
C THR A 40 5.20 23.99 -4.66
N GLY A 41 4.96 23.25 -5.75
CA GLY A 41 5.71 22.05 -6.12
C GLY A 41 5.46 20.86 -5.21
N LEU A 42 4.48 20.94 -4.29
CA LEU A 42 4.14 19.88 -3.37
C LEU A 42 2.95 19.07 -3.88
N TYR A 43 2.94 17.78 -3.55
CA TYR A 43 1.82 16.91 -3.79
C TYR A 43 0.70 17.13 -2.76
N MET A 44 -0.55 17.10 -3.21
CA MET A 44 -1.74 17.20 -2.37
C MET A 44 -2.58 15.94 -2.56
N ASP A 45 -3.04 15.32 -1.47
CA ASP A 45 -3.92 14.15 -1.54
C ASP A 45 -5.28 14.60 -2.09
N ILE A 46 -5.65 14.06 -3.26
CA ILE A 46 -6.92 14.31 -3.93
C ILE A 46 -7.73 13.01 -4.07
N THR A 47 -7.44 12.02 -3.24
CA THR A 47 -8.13 10.72 -3.28
C THR A 47 -9.64 10.91 -3.13
N GLY A 48 -10.39 10.41 -4.11
CA GLY A 48 -11.85 10.55 -4.16
C GLY A 48 -12.37 11.80 -4.88
N GLN A 49 -11.51 12.73 -5.29
CA GLN A 49 -11.90 13.86 -6.13
C GLN A 49 -12.11 13.43 -7.58
N VAL A 50 -13.05 14.07 -8.27
CA VAL A 50 -13.46 13.75 -9.64
C VAL A 50 -12.98 14.83 -10.60
N ARG A 51 -12.24 14.42 -11.64
CA ARG A 51 -11.82 15.33 -12.70
C ARG A 51 -13.03 15.92 -13.44
N GLY A 52 -13.01 17.22 -13.68
CA GLY A 52 -14.09 17.99 -14.31
C GLY A 52 -15.17 18.46 -13.33
N VAL A 53 -15.10 18.03 -12.07
CA VAL A 53 -15.99 18.47 -10.99
C VAL A 53 -15.18 19.19 -9.92
N ASP A 54 -14.23 18.48 -9.30
CA ASP A 54 -13.43 18.98 -8.19
C ASP A 54 -12.09 19.55 -8.65
N TYR A 55 -11.53 19.02 -9.73
CA TYR A 55 -10.27 19.51 -10.29
C TYR A 55 -10.22 19.31 -11.81
N ASN A 56 -9.30 19.99 -12.46
CA ASN A 56 -8.98 19.77 -13.86
C ASN A 56 -7.47 19.71 -14.07
N CYS A 57 -7.09 19.06 -15.16
CA CYS A 57 -5.71 19.00 -15.65
C CYS A 57 -5.68 19.69 -17.00
N THR A 58 -5.01 20.85 -17.04
CA THR A 58 -4.93 21.70 -18.24
C THR A 58 -3.53 21.66 -18.83
N GLY A 59 -3.40 21.85 -20.14
CA GLY A 59 -2.12 21.76 -20.83
C GLY A 59 -1.65 20.33 -21.12
N ALA A 60 -0.49 20.21 -21.75
CA ALA A 60 0.05 18.96 -22.30
C ALA A 60 1.41 18.56 -21.72
N SER A 61 1.90 19.27 -20.70
CA SER A 61 3.19 19.02 -20.06
C SER A 61 3.06 19.06 -18.53
N GLY A 62 4.00 18.39 -17.86
CA GLY A 62 4.02 18.29 -16.39
C GLY A 62 3.21 17.12 -15.84
N THR A 63 3.33 16.91 -14.54
CA THR A 63 2.51 15.96 -13.77
C THR A 63 1.34 16.71 -13.17
N CYS A 64 0.12 16.37 -13.56
CA CYS A 64 -1.08 16.89 -12.92
C CYS A 64 -1.41 16.04 -11.69
N THR A 65 -1.54 14.73 -11.90
CA THR A 65 -1.81 13.75 -10.85
C THR A 65 -0.91 12.53 -11.01
N ALA A 66 -0.65 11.85 -9.90
CA ALA A 66 0.04 10.57 -9.88
C ALA A 66 -0.47 9.73 -8.70
N ASP A 67 -0.46 8.43 -8.87
CA ASP A 67 -0.84 7.48 -7.85
C ASP A 67 0.39 6.99 -7.08
N PHE A 68 0.27 6.98 -5.76
CA PHE A 68 1.26 6.42 -4.84
C PHE A 68 0.61 5.37 -3.93
N PRO A 69 1.36 4.39 -3.43
CA PRO A 69 0.88 3.50 -2.37
C PRO A 69 0.33 4.29 -1.18
N SER A 70 -0.66 3.73 -0.48
CA SER A 70 -1.36 4.45 0.62
C SER A 70 -0.48 4.81 1.81
N ASP A 71 0.63 4.09 1.97
CA ASP A 71 1.66 4.26 3.00
C ASP A 71 2.79 5.22 2.59
N VAL A 72 2.76 5.73 1.35
CA VAL A 72 3.76 6.67 0.82
C VAL A 72 3.26 8.11 0.93
N ASN A 73 4.11 8.99 1.47
CA ASN A 73 3.93 10.44 1.36
C ASN A 73 4.94 11.00 0.34
N PRO A 74 4.51 11.37 -0.88
CA PRO A 74 5.44 11.85 -1.90
C PRO A 74 6.17 13.16 -1.54
N ASN A 75 5.71 13.90 -0.52
CA ASN A 75 6.42 15.08 -0.01
C ASN A 75 7.48 14.73 1.04
N ASP A 76 7.45 13.52 1.63
CA ASP A 76 8.34 13.13 2.72
C ASP A 76 8.54 11.60 2.80
N GLN A 77 9.07 11.01 1.72
CA GLN A 77 9.28 9.56 1.66
C GLN A 77 10.39 9.07 2.60
N ALA A 78 11.26 9.96 3.08
CA ALA A 78 12.33 9.57 4.01
C ALA A 78 11.80 9.17 5.39
N HIS A 79 10.57 9.61 5.74
CA HIS A 79 9.96 9.37 7.05
C HIS A 79 8.62 8.64 6.97
N ASP A 80 8.23 8.17 5.78
CA ASP A 80 7.04 7.32 5.65
C ASP A 80 7.34 5.85 6.02
N ALA A 81 6.30 5.02 6.06
CA ALA A 81 6.42 3.63 6.45
C ALA A 81 6.91 2.73 5.31
N HIS A 82 7.06 3.28 4.10
CA HIS A 82 7.37 2.51 2.91
C HIS A 82 8.87 2.23 2.82
N PRO A 83 9.28 1.00 2.46
CA PRO A 83 10.68 0.69 2.27
C PRO A 83 11.24 1.35 0.99
N GLY A 84 12.12 2.34 1.17
CA GLY A 84 12.82 2.99 0.06
C GLY A 84 11.99 4.07 -0.62
N THR A 85 12.39 4.46 -1.84
CA THR A 85 11.69 5.50 -2.60
C THR A 85 10.80 4.92 -3.70
N VAL A 86 9.61 5.48 -3.82
CA VAL A 86 8.59 5.08 -4.79
C VAL A 86 8.32 6.22 -5.76
N GLN A 87 8.32 5.89 -7.05
CA GLN A 87 7.88 6.81 -8.09
C GLN A 87 6.36 6.73 -8.27
N GLY A 88 5.76 7.89 -8.57
CA GLY A 88 4.34 7.98 -8.88
C GLY A 88 4.01 7.17 -10.14
N THR A 89 2.86 6.51 -10.11
CA THR A 89 2.32 5.72 -11.23
C THR A 89 1.04 6.37 -11.77
N ASN A 90 0.47 5.83 -12.85
CA ASN A 90 -0.77 6.36 -13.46
C ASN A 90 -0.74 7.88 -13.68
N ILE A 91 0.41 8.39 -14.13
CA ILE A 91 0.65 9.83 -14.26
C ILE A 91 -0.34 10.42 -15.26
N GLN A 92 -1.16 11.36 -14.80
CA GLN A 92 -1.94 12.20 -15.69
C GLN A 92 -1.15 13.46 -16.02
N THR A 93 -0.90 13.68 -17.30
CA THR A 93 -0.16 14.86 -17.77
C THR A 93 -1.02 16.12 -17.67
N GLY A 94 -0.37 17.24 -17.35
CA GLY A 94 -0.96 18.58 -17.33
C GLY A 94 -0.58 19.36 -16.07
N VAL A 95 -1.22 20.51 -15.93
CA VAL A 95 -1.13 21.41 -14.79
C VAL A 95 -2.41 21.28 -13.98
N PHE A 96 -2.27 20.97 -12.70
CA PHE A 96 -3.38 20.85 -11.77
C PHE A 96 -4.04 22.21 -11.51
N SER A 97 -5.37 22.24 -11.58
CA SER A 97 -6.23 23.37 -11.23
C SER A 97 -7.42 22.84 -10.45
N ASN A 98 -7.71 23.42 -9.28
CA ASN A 98 -8.88 23.12 -8.45
C ASN A 98 -9.60 24.45 -8.19
#